data_AF-A0AAD5ULR1-F1
#
_entry.id   AF-A0AAD5ULR1-F1
#
_cell.length_a   1.000
_cell.length_b   1.000
_cell.length_c   1.000
_cell.angle_alpha   90.00
_cell.angle_beta   90.00
_cell.angle_gamma   90.00
#
_symmetry.space_group_name_H-M   'P 1'
#
loop_
_entity.id
_entity.type
_entity.pdbx_description
1 polymer ?
#
loop_
_entity_poly.entity_id
_entity_poly.type
_entity_poly.pdbx_seq_one_letter_code
_entity_poly.pdbx_strand_id
1 'polypeptide(L)'
;MAIHGDKLEDLTVEKFKNFLVDSPFQEDTTFNFKGKPMYSGLYHQKYYVDGKLIAIGVLDILPSCVSSVYFLYDPHYSSLSLGTFSAFKEIATTLELYKENPSIHHYYLGKQNLTIGYYIHSCPKMRYKAQYKPSQLLCPLKFEWVKADIAIPLLENDKRSVLTYKENNVLVSKSITEFPKPQITPQVMKSVKLLSNRKIVPLDGFVSKKEFIMNLKQFIELLGPDFLETMLIVAPE
;
A
#
# COMPACT_ATOMS: atom_id res chain seq x y z
N MET A 1 -23.34 -0.88 7.95
CA MET A 1 -22.35 -0.34 8.91
C MET A 1 -22.24 1.17 8.73
N ALA A 2 -22.08 1.96 9.80
CA ALA A 2 -22.26 3.42 9.77
C ALA A 2 -21.31 4.22 8.83
N ILE A 3 -20.15 3.65 8.45
CA ILE A 3 -19.13 4.34 7.64
C ILE A 3 -19.03 3.77 6.21
N HIS A 4 -19.17 2.45 6.05
CA HIS A 4 -18.95 1.75 4.79
C HIS A 4 -20.21 1.15 4.15
N GLY A 5 -21.36 1.21 4.84
CA GLY A 5 -22.66 0.81 4.29
C GLY A 5 -22.96 -0.69 4.31
N ASP A 6 -22.04 -1.52 4.79
CA ASP A 6 -22.12 -2.98 4.69
C ASP A 6 -23.30 -3.57 5.45
N LYS A 7 -23.83 -4.68 4.95
CA LYS A 7 -24.99 -5.35 5.52
C LYS A 7 -24.62 -6.17 6.76
N LEU A 8 -25.59 -6.42 7.63
CA LEU A 8 -25.40 -7.26 8.82
C LEU A 8 -25.15 -8.73 8.47
N GLU A 9 -25.75 -9.22 7.38
CA GLU A 9 -25.50 -10.58 6.84
C GLU A 9 -24.06 -10.81 6.37
N ASP A 10 -23.33 -9.73 6.05
CA ASP A 10 -21.92 -9.80 5.65
C ASP A 10 -20.93 -9.85 6.83
N LEU A 11 -21.41 -9.63 8.07
CA LEU A 11 -20.59 -9.55 9.28
C LEU A 11 -20.48 -10.91 10.00
N THR A 12 -19.79 -11.88 9.39
CA THR A 12 -19.54 -13.18 10.02
C THR A 12 -18.24 -13.18 10.84
N VAL A 13 -18.20 -13.98 11.92
CA VAL A 13 -16.99 -14.19 12.73
C VAL A 13 -15.85 -14.79 11.89
N GLU A 14 -16.18 -15.61 10.90
CA GLU A 14 -15.23 -16.18 9.93
C GLU A 14 -14.59 -15.08 9.06
N LYS A 15 -15.39 -14.19 8.46
CA LYS A 15 -14.85 -13.04 7.71
C LYS A 15 -14.01 -12.12 8.60
N PHE A 16 -14.40 -11.90 9.85
CA PHE A 16 -13.59 -11.14 10.82
C PHE A 16 -12.24 -11.81 11.08
N LYS A 17 -12.21 -13.13 11.30
CA LYS A 17 -10.97 -13.89 11.55
C LYS A 17 -10.05 -13.85 10.34
N ASN A 18 -10.55 -14.29 9.18
CA ASN A 18 -9.82 -14.36 7.92
C ASN A 18 -9.23 -13.01 7.47
N PHE A 19 -9.76 -11.87 7.98
CA PHE A 19 -9.39 -10.53 7.55
C PHE A 19 -8.59 -9.74 8.60
N LEU A 20 -8.79 -9.98 9.90
CA LEU A 20 -8.23 -9.17 10.99
C LEU A 20 -7.56 -9.98 12.12
N VAL A 21 -7.54 -11.31 12.05
CA VAL A 21 -6.95 -12.17 13.09
C VAL A 21 -5.93 -13.15 12.49
N ASP A 22 -6.29 -13.81 11.40
CA ASP A 22 -5.47 -14.85 10.79
C ASP A 22 -4.40 -14.20 9.91
N SER A 23 -3.16 -14.21 10.41
CA SER A 23 -1.98 -13.69 9.71
C SER A 23 -1.40 -14.74 8.75
N PRO A 24 -1.11 -14.41 7.48
CA PRO A 24 -0.34 -15.27 6.59
C PRO A 24 1.18 -15.22 6.90
N PHE A 25 1.64 -14.28 7.73
CA PHE A 25 3.03 -14.14 8.14
C PHE A 25 3.37 -15.08 9.30
N GLN A 26 4.50 -15.76 9.21
CA GLN A 26 5.06 -16.61 10.27
C GLN A 26 5.76 -15.76 11.34
N GLU A 27 5.74 -16.21 12.58
CA GLU A 27 6.25 -15.47 13.76
C GLU A 27 7.78 -15.60 13.93
N ASP A 28 8.52 -15.42 12.83
CA ASP A 28 9.92 -15.88 12.71
C ASP A 28 10.97 -14.95 13.33
N THR A 29 10.61 -13.69 13.62
CA THR A 29 11.53 -12.70 14.18
C THR A 29 11.16 -12.35 15.62
N THR A 30 12.12 -12.46 16.52
CA THR A 30 11.95 -12.05 17.92
C THR A 30 12.50 -10.65 18.15
N PHE A 31 11.76 -9.85 18.89
CA PHE A 31 12.08 -8.51 19.35
C PHE A 31 12.00 -8.44 20.88
N ASN A 32 12.65 -7.44 21.47
CA ASN A 32 12.46 -7.06 22.86
C ASN A 32 11.52 -5.86 22.97
N PHE A 33 10.46 -5.96 23.77
CA PHE A 33 9.59 -4.84 24.07
C PHE A 33 9.37 -4.72 25.57
N LYS A 34 9.91 -3.66 26.18
CA LYS A 34 9.87 -3.40 27.62
C LYS A 34 10.51 -4.55 28.41
N GLY A 35 11.62 -5.07 27.90
CA GLY A 35 12.37 -6.17 28.51
C GLY A 35 11.68 -7.54 28.43
N LYS A 36 10.72 -7.72 27.51
CA LYS A 36 10.05 -9.00 27.24
C LYS A 36 10.19 -9.40 25.78
N PRO A 37 10.29 -10.71 25.47
CA PRO A 37 10.24 -11.17 24.08
C PRO A 37 8.86 -10.89 23.48
N MET A 38 8.88 -10.52 22.20
CA MET A 38 7.73 -10.21 21.35
C MET A 38 8.06 -10.71 19.95
N TYR A 39 7.09 -11.28 19.23
CA TYR A 39 7.35 -11.83 17.88
C TYR A 39 6.89 -10.88 16.77
N SER A 40 7.42 -11.04 15.57
CA SER A 40 6.81 -10.48 14.36
C SER A 40 5.46 -11.14 14.09
N GLY A 41 4.50 -10.38 13.57
CA GLY A 41 3.14 -10.87 13.32
C GLY A 41 2.08 -9.81 13.57
N LEU A 42 0.83 -10.24 13.67
CA LEU A 42 -0.35 -9.39 13.79
C LEU A 42 -0.72 -9.12 15.26
N TYR A 43 -1.01 -7.87 15.59
CA TYR A 43 -1.31 -7.40 16.95
C TYR A 43 -2.55 -6.50 16.99
N HIS A 44 -3.31 -6.59 18.09
CA HIS A 44 -4.46 -5.73 18.37
C HIS A 44 -4.17 -4.74 19.50
N GLN A 45 -4.04 -3.45 19.17
CA GLN A 45 -4.09 -2.37 20.15
C GLN A 45 -5.54 -2.07 20.53
N LYS A 46 -5.88 -2.28 21.80
CA LYS A 46 -7.25 -2.13 22.32
C LYS A 46 -7.38 -0.85 23.14
N TYR A 47 -8.39 -0.05 22.84
CA TYR A 47 -8.63 1.26 23.46
C TYR A 47 -9.89 1.21 24.31
N TYR A 48 -9.74 1.50 25.62
CA TYR A 48 -10.82 1.40 26.59
C TYR A 48 -11.12 2.76 27.23
N VAL A 49 -12.40 3.04 27.47
CA VAL A 49 -12.90 4.15 28.30
C VAL A 49 -13.91 3.56 29.28
N ASP A 50 -13.73 3.81 30.57
CA ASP A 50 -14.59 3.30 31.66
C ASP A 50 -14.88 1.78 31.58
N GLY A 51 -13.86 1.01 31.20
CA GLY A 51 -13.94 -0.45 30.99
C GLY A 51 -14.58 -0.90 29.68
N LYS A 52 -15.26 -0.02 28.94
CA LYS A 52 -15.81 -0.30 27.60
C LYS A 52 -14.71 -0.23 26.55
N LEU A 53 -14.63 -1.25 25.69
CA LEU A 53 -13.79 -1.23 24.49
C LEU A 53 -14.42 -0.27 23.45
N ILE A 54 -13.71 0.79 23.10
CA ILE A 54 -14.19 1.84 22.17
C ILE A 54 -13.48 1.82 20.82
N ALA A 55 -12.28 1.24 20.73
CA ALA A 55 -11.57 1.08 19.45
C ALA A 55 -10.56 -0.08 19.47
N ILE A 56 -10.22 -0.56 18.28
CA ILE A 56 -9.18 -1.56 18.01
C ILE A 56 -8.33 -1.07 16.83
N GLY A 57 -7.03 -0.90 17.05
CA GLY A 57 -6.02 -0.81 15.99
C GLY A 57 -5.46 -2.20 15.68
N VAL A 58 -5.37 -2.56 14.41
CA VAL A 58 -4.80 -3.81 13.89
C VAL A 58 -3.46 -3.48 13.24
N LEU A 59 -2.41 -4.13 13.70
CA LEU A 59 -1.02 -3.79 13.38
C LEU A 59 -0.23 -5.02 12.97
N ASP A 60 0.58 -4.91 11.92
CA ASP A 60 1.64 -5.88 11.65
C ASP A 60 2.95 -5.36 12.25
N ILE A 61 3.67 -6.21 12.96
CA ILE A 61 5.01 -5.93 13.47
C ILE A 61 5.98 -6.77 12.65
N LEU A 62 6.77 -6.13 11.82
CA LEU A 62 7.67 -6.71 10.83
C LEU A 62 9.14 -6.41 11.19
N PRO A 63 10.12 -7.17 10.67
CA PRO A 63 11.54 -7.06 11.05
C PRO A 63 12.14 -5.65 10.96
N SER A 64 11.65 -4.85 10.01
CA SER A 64 12.05 -3.47 9.79
C SER A 64 11.01 -2.43 10.18
N CYS A 65 9.72 -2.81 10.32
CA CYS A 65 8.65 -1.84 10.56
C CYS A 65 7.44 -2.30 11.37
N VAL A 66 6.79 -1.36 12.07
CA VAL A 66 5.39 -1.48 12.50
C VAL A 66 4.48 -1.05 11.35
N SER A 67 3.33 -1.65 11.09
CA SER A 67 2.43 -1.27 9.98
C SER A 67 0.98 -1.16 10.44
N SER A 68 0.34 -0.02 10.17
CA SER A 68 -1.08 0.20 10.50
C SER A 68 -1.96 -0.42 9.42
N VAL A 69 -2.71 -1.48 9.77
CA VAL A 69 -3.50 -2.27 8.82
C VAL A 69 -4.95 -1.78 8.81
N TYR A 70 -5.61 -1.81 9.98
CA TYR A 70 -7.00 -1.37 10.16
C TYR A 70 -7.21 -0.63 11.48
N PHE A 71 -8.16 0.28 11.50
CA PHE A 71 -8.61 0.93 12.73
C PHE A 71 -10.14 0.92 12.80
N LEU A 72 -10.67 0.20 13.79
CA LEU A 72 -12.10 0.05 14.05
C LEU A 72 -12.46 0.82 15.32
N TYR A 73 -13.56 1.54 15.35
CA TYR A 73 -14.03 2.26 16.54
C TYR A 73 -15.55 2.35 16.61
N ASP A 74 -16.07 2.49 17.83
CA ASP A 74 -17.49 2.75 18.10
C ASP A 74 -17.85 4.17 17.61
N PRO A 75 -18.76 4.33 16.63
CA PRO A 75 -19.13 5.63 16.07
C PRO A 75 -19.64 6.66 17.09
N HIS A 76 -20.10 6.22 18.27
CA HIS A 76 -20.48 7.11 19.37
C HIS A 76 -19.33 8.01 19.83
N TYR A 77 -18.08 7.58 19.63
CA TYR A 77 -16.86 8.31 19.99
C TYR A 77 -16.18 8.98 18.78
N SER A 78 -16.88 9.15 17.66
CA SER A 78 -16.35 9.77 16.43
C SER A 78 -15.78 11.19 16.64
N SER A 79 -16.29 11.93 17.62
CA SER A 79 -15.80 13.26 18.03
C SER A 79 -14.39 13.25 18.64
N LEU A 80 -13.91 12.10 19.13
CA LEU A 80 -12.60 12.00 19.82
C LEU A 80 -11.42 11.82 18.86
N SER A 81 -11.63 11.81 17.54
CA SER A 81 -10.56 11.65 16.53
C SER A 81 -9.66 10.42 16.77
N LEU A 82 -10.28 9.30 17.17
CA LEU A 82 -9.60 8.11 17.69
C LEU A 82 -8.53 7.53 16.73
N GLY A 83 -8.73 7.62 15.41
CA GLY A 83 -7.72 7.19 14.43
C GLY A 83 -6.45 8.05 14.47
N THR A 84 -6.56 9.34 14.75
CA THR A 84 -5.42 10.24 14.94
C THR A 84 -4.69 9.92 16.25
N PHE A 85 -5.43 9.63 17.32
CA PHE A 85 -4.85 9.16 18.57
C PHE A 85 -4.11 7.83 18.40
N SER A 86 -4.69 6.88 17.65
CA SER A 86 -4.05 5.59 17.34
C SER A 86 -2.74 5.78 16.60
N ALA A 87 -2.72 6.60 15.54
CA ALA A 87 -1.48 6.92 14.81
C ALA A 87 -0.38 7.48 15.74
N PHE A 88 -0.71 8.37 16.68
CA PHE A 88 0.27 8.84 17.68
C PHE A 88 0.73 7.72 18.63
N LYS A 89 -0.17 6.83 19.04
CA LYS A 89 0.17 5.70 19.91
C LYS A 89 1.08 4.69 19.19
N GLU A 90 0.83 4.43 17.92
CA GLU A 90 1.62 3.56 17.06
C GLU A 90 3.01 4.16 16.77
N ILE A 91 3.12 5.48 16.52
CA ILE A 91 4.42 6.20 16.49
C ILE A 91 5.18 5.97 17.80
N ALA A 92 4.53 6.19 18.94
CA ALA A 92 5.15 6.03 20.25
C ALA A 92 5.61 4.58 20.51
N THR A 93 4.78 3.58 20.19
CA THR A 93 5.15 2.15 20.27
C THR A 93 6.32 1.81 19.36
N THR A 94 6.41 2.38 18.17
CA THR A 94 7.55 2.17 17.27
C THR A 94 8.83 2.80 17.83
N LEU A 95 8.74 4.00 18.42
CA LEU A 95 9.87 4.63 19.10
C LEU A 95 10.30 3.89 20.37
N GLU A 96 9.39 3.19 21.05
CA GLU A 96 9.73 2.26 22.14
C GLU A 96 10.45 1.01 21.57
N LEU A 97 9.88 0.35 20.56
CA LEU A 97 10.48 -0.81 19.89
C LEU A 97 11.87 -0.52 19.33
N TYR A 98 12.08 0.64 18.70
CA TYR A 98 13.37 1.04 18.13
C TYR A 98 14.51 1.08 19.17
N LYS A 99 14.21 1.47 20.42
CA LYS A 99 15.22 1.58 21.49
C LYS A 99 15.83 0.22 21.84
N GLU A 100 15.01 -0.81 21.83
CA GLU A 100 15.41 -2.19 22.14
C GLU A 100 15.75 -3.01 20.88
N ASN A 101 15.28 -2.57 19.70
CA ASN A 101 15.46 -3.24 18.41
C ASN A 101 15.78 -2.20 17.30
N PRO A 102 17.05 -1.84 17.08
CA PRO A 102 17.42 -0.86 16.05
C PRO A 102 17.00 -1.26 14.63
N SER A 103 16.72 -2.55 14.38
CA SER A 103 16.15 -3.05 13.13
C SER A 103 14.74 -2.49 12.86
N ILE A 104 13.90 -2.28 13.89
CA ILE A 104 12.59 -1.63 13.75
C ILE A 104 12.79 -0.12 13.73
N HIS A 105 13.42 0.37 12.65
CA HIS A 105 13.64 1.80 12.46
C HIS A 105 12.43 2.48 11.84
N HIS A 106 11.72 1.79 10.95
CA HIS A 106 10.49 2.29 10.36
C HIS A 106 9.32 2.02 11.34
N TYR A 107 8.44 2.99 11.57
CA TYR A 107 7.01 2.65 11.49
C TYR A 107 6.76 2.61 9.96
N TYR A 108 5.68 2.05 9.42
CA TYR A 108 5.29 2.26 8.02
C TYR A 108 4.68 3.67 7.98
N LEU A 109 5.61 4.59 8.26
CA LEU A 109 5.57 5.81 9.09
C LEU A 109 6.94 6.18 9.75
N GLY A 110 8.11 5.85 9.18
CA GLY A 110 9.46 6.12 9.75
C GLY A 110 10.57 5.82 8.71
N LYS A 111 11.88 6.05 8.93
CA LYS A 111 12.60 6.79 10.00
C LYS A 111 13.39 7.96 9.41
N GLN A 112 13.71 8.96 10.26
CA GLN A 112 14.02 10.35 9.85
C GLN A 112 12.90 11.04 9.05
N ASN A 113 11.92 10.25 8.59
CA ASN A 113 10.90 10.59 7.63
C ASN A 113 9.68 9.66 7.86
N LEU A 114 8.49 10.24 7.94
CA LEU A 114 7.26 9.67 8.52
C LEU A 114 6.22 9.44 7.39
N THR A 115 6.18 8.27 6.73
CA THR A 115 5.23 7.98 5.61
C THR A 115 4.00 7.17 6.04
N ILE A 116 2.76 7.68 6.03
CA ILE A 116 1.55 6.89 6.42
C ILE A 116 1.12 5.87 5.37
N GLY A 117 1.89 4.80 5.27
CA GLY A 117 1.72 3.73 4.29
C GLY A 117 1.46 4.27 2.88
N TYR A 118 0.52 3.63 2.17
CA TYR A 118 0.12 4.09 0.85
C TYR A 118 -0.53 5.48 0.91
N TYR A 119 -0.12 6.39 0.03
CA TYR A 119 -0.63 7.76 -0.10
C TYR A 119 -0.96 8.07 -1.57
N ILE A 120 -2.23 8.38 -1.83
CA ILE A 120 -2.67 8.94 -3.11
C ILE A 120 -3.09 10.40 -2.88
N HIS A 121 -2.33 11.34 -3.45
CA HIS A 121 -2.57 12.78 -3.26
C HIS A 121 -3.96 13.25 -3.73
N SER A 122 -4.47 12.65 -4.81
CA SER A 122 -5.80 12.92 -5.35
C SER A 122 -6.95 12.34 -4.53
N CYS A 123 -6.69 11.51 -3.51
CA CYS A 123 -7.71 10.96 -2.63
C CYS A 123 -7.87 11.82 -1.35
N PRO A 124 -9.00 12.54 -1.16
CA PRO A 124 -9.16 13.42 0.00
C PRO A 124 -9.08 12.67 1.34
N LYS A 125 -9.62 11.45 1.40
CA LYS A 125 -9.56 10.56 2.58
C LYS A 125 -8.13 10.17 2.97
N MET A 126 -7.15 10.38 2.10
CA MET A 126 -5.73 10.10 2.36
C MET A 126 -4.92 11.36 2.62
N ARG A 127 -5.46 12.57 2.45
CA ARG A 127 -4.69 13.82 2.62
C ARG A 127 -4.19 14.04 4.05
N TYR A 128 -4.95 13.62 5.07
CA TYR A 128 -4.57 13.71 6.48
C TYR A 128 -3.21 13.05 6.78
N LYS A 129 -2.86 12.01 6.00
CA LYS A 129 -1.61 11.26 6.15
C LYS A 129 -0.37 12.15 6.08
N ALA A 130 -0.35 13.08 5.14
CA ALA A 130 0.82 13.93 4.92
C ALA A 130 0.87 15.14 5.89
N GLN A 131 -0.08 15.26 6.83
CA GLN A 131 -0.10 16.33 7.85
C GLN A 131 0.80 16.02 9.05
N TYR A 132 1.01 14.74 9.37
CA TYR A 132 1.95 14.34 10.43
C TYR A 132 3.38 14.70 10.00
N LYS A 133 4.23 15.19 10.91
CA LYS A 133 5.60 15.67 10.60
C LYS A 133 6.66 14.99 11.47
N PRO A 134 7.88 14.73 10.93
CA PRO A 134 8.36 15.07 9.58
C PRO A 134 8.07 13.97 8.54
N SER A 135 7.18 14.20 7.55
CA SER A 135 6.71 13.16 6.61
C SER A 135 7.43 13.09 5.27
N GLN A 136 7.33 11.93 4.60
CA GLN A 136 7.79 11.69 3.22
C GLN A 136 6.72 11.00 2.37
N LEU A 137 6.88 11.11 1.05
CA LEU A 137 6.11 10.42 0.02
C LEU A 137 7.08 9.70 -0.93
N LEU A 138 6.76 8.48 -1.35
CA LEU A 138 7.53 7.73 -2.34
C LEU A 138 7.14 8.17 -3.75
N CYS A 139 8.12 8.45 -4.61
CA CYS A 139 7.87 8.56 -6.05
C CYS A 139 7.68 7.16 -6.66
N PRO A 140 6.53 6.85 -7.29
CA PRO A 140 6.31 5.54 -7.90
C PRO A 140 7.14 5.29 -9.17
N LEU A 141 7.79 6.33 -9.73
CA LEU A 141 8.59 6.24 -10.96
C LEU A 141 10.10 6.26 -10.70
N LYS A 142 10.53 6.89 -9.60
CA LYS A 142 11.94 6.99 -9.22
C LYS A 142 12.32 6.10 -8.04
N PHE A 143 11.32 5.60 -7.30
CA PHE A 143 11.50 4.91 -6.01
C PHE A 143 12.28 5.74 -4.97
N GLU A 144 12.29 7.07 -5.14
CA GLU A 144 12.89 8.04 -4.23
C GLU A 144 11.86 8.57 -3.23
N TRP A 145 12.27 8.68 -1.97
CA TRP A 145 11.45 9.26 -0.90
C TRP A 145 11.67 10.76 -0.76
N VAL A 146 10.64 11.59 -1.00
CA VAL A 146 10.72 13.06 -0.94
C VAL A 146 9.89 13.62 0.21
N LYS A 147 10.41 14.61 0.94
CA LYS A 147 9.72 15.23 2.10
C LYS A 147 8.35 15.75 1.69
N ALA A 148 7.32 15.43 2.47
CA ALA A 148 5.93 15.77 2.16
C ALA A 148 5.71 17.28 2.06
N ASP A 149 6.41 18.09 2.87
CA ASP A 149 6.36 19.56 2.80
C ASP A 149 6.83 20.12 1.46
N ILE A 150 7.67 19.36 0.75
CA ILE A 150 8.17 19.71 -0.58
C ILE A 150 7.31 19.04 -1.66
N ALA A 151 6.91 17.78 -1.46
CA ALA A 151 6.13 17.02 -2.43
C ALA A 151 4.68 17.52 -2.58
N ILE A 152 4.01 17.94 -1.50
CA ILE A 152 2.61 18.40 -1.55
C ILE A 152 2.44 19.60 -2.49
N PRO A 153 3.20 20.72 -2.39
CA PRO A 153 3.06 21.85 -3.30
C PRO A 153 3.22 21.46 -4.78
N LEU A 154 4.14 20.53 -5.09
CA LEU A 154 4.34 20.03 -6.45
C LEU A 154 3.13 19.25 -6.95
N LEU A 155 2.54 18.40 -6.08
CA LEU A 155 1.38 17.56 -6.41
C LEU A 155 0.05 18.33 -6.48
N GLU A 156 -0.09 19.44 -5.77
CA GLU A 156 -1.24 20.35 -5.93
C GLU A 156 -1.13 21.16 -7.23
N ASN A 157 0.09 21.53 -7.65
CA ASN A 157 0.33 22.19 -8.95
C ASN A 157 0.14 21.23 -10.13
N ASP A 158 0.73 20.03 -10.09
CA ASP A 158 0.44 18.93 -11.01
C ASP A 158 0.48 17.59 -10.28
N LYS A 159 -0.65 16.90 -10.28
CA LYS A 159 -0.86 15.56 -9.69
C LYS A 159 0.03 14.48 -10.33
N ARG A 160 0.63 14.75 -11.50
CA ARG A 160 1.60 13.89 -12.19
C ARG A 160 3.06 14.27 -11.95
N SER A 161 3.35 15.20 -11.04
CA SER A 161 4.72 15.62 -10.70
C SER A 161 5.58 14.43 -10.27
N VAL A 162 6.71 14.24 -10.95
CA VAL A 162 7.71 13.25 -10.58
C VAL A 162 8.58 13.82 -9.45
N LEU A 163 8.54 13.18 -8.29
CA LEU A 163 9.26 13.60 -7.09
C LEU A 163 10.68 13.03 -7.11
N THR A 164 11.70 13.88 -6.99
CA THR A 164 13.12 13.48 -6.93
C THR A 164 13.96 14.57 -6.27
N TYR A 165 15.09 14.23 -5.66
CA TYR A 165 16.09 15.22 -5.25
C TYR A 165 17.16 15.37 -6.33
N LYS A 166 17.57 16.61 -6.61
CA LYS A 166 18.85 16.88 -7.27
C LYS A 166 19.81 17.52 -6.27
N GLU A 167 21.10 17.43 -6.55
CA GLU A 167 22.16 17.98 -5.70
C GLU A 167 21.84 19.42 -5.28
N ASN A 168 21.61 19.60 -3.97
CA ASN A 168 21.29 20.84 -3.28
C ASN A 168 19.98 21.58 -3.63
N ASN A 169 19.09 21.06 -4.51
CA ASN A 169 17.73 21.61 -4.67
C ASN A 169 16.71 20.60 -5.24
N VAL A 170 15.46 20.68 -4.78
CA VAL A 170 14.38 19.81 -5.26
C VAL A 170 13.88 20.30 -6.62
N LEU A 171 13.80 19.38 -7.58
CA LEU A 171 13.34 19.68 -8.93
C LEU A 171 12.16 18.80 -9.30
N VAL A 172 11.14 19.44 -9.89
CA VAL A 172 10.12 18.73 -10.66
C VAL A 172 10.81 18.12 -11.88
N SER A 173 10.93 16.80 -11.91
CA SER A 173 11.11 16.13 -13.20
C SER A 173 9.80 16.33 -13.97
N LYS A 174 9.90 16.97 -15.16
CA LYS A 174 8.79 17.40 -16.03
C LYS A 174 7.54 16.55 -15.87
N SER A 175 6.37 17.21 -15.80
CA SER A 175 5.06 16.60 -16.03
C SER A 175 5.16 15.60 -17.18
N ILE A 176 4.99 14.31 -16.87
CA ILE A 176 4.96 13.27 -17.89
C ILE A 176 3.59 13.38 -18.56
N THR A 177 3.53 14.20 -19.61
CA THR A 177 2.35 14.36 -20.46
C THR A 177 2.09 13.11 -21.29
N GLU A 178 3.14 12.36 -21.59
CA GLU A 178 3.12 11.08 -22.29
C GLU A 178 3.92 10.07 -21.49
N PHE A 179 3.26 9.06 -20.92
CA PHE A 179 3.98 7.86 -20.50
C PHE A 179 4.65 7.28 -21.75
N PRO A 180 5.98 7.00 -21.73
CA PRO A 180 6.63 6.41 -22.88
C PRO A 180 5.94 5.08 -23.17
N LYS A 181 5.28 4.97 -24.33
CA LYS A 181 4.65 3.71 -24.74
C LYS A 181 5.72 2.62 -24.70
N PRO A 182 5.46 1.48 -24.01
CA PRO A 182 6.41 0.39 -24.01
C PRO A 182 6.79 -0.01 -25.44
N GLN A 183 8.08 -0.04 -25.74
CA GLN A 183 8.55 -0.43 -27.07
C GLN A 183 8.53 -1.95 -27.18
N ILE A 184 7.43 -2.48 -27.68
CA ILE A 184 7.27 -3.92 -27.84
C ILE A 184 7.81 -4.35 -29.19
N THR A 185 8.84 -5.19 -29.17
CA THR A 185 9.40 -5.76 -30.39
C THR A 185 8.52 -6.93 -30.88
N PRO A 186 8.56 -7.28 -32.18
CA PRO A 186 7.90 -8.48 -32.69
C PRO A 186 8.35 -9.78 -32.01
N GLN A 187 9.52 -9.78 -31.36
CA GLN A 187 10.02 -10.92 -30.60
C GLN A 187 9.34 -11.04 -29.23
N VAL A 188 9.11 -9.92 -28.54
CA VAL A 188 8.31 -9.87 -27.29
C VAL A 188 6.84 -10.19 -27.56
N MET A 189 6.27 -9.73 -28.68
CA MET A 189 4.89 -10.13 -29.07
C MET A 189 4.73 -11.66 -29.22
N LYS A 190 5.81 -12.37 -29.59
CA LYS A 190 5.83 -13.83 -29.72
C LYS A 190 6.08 -14.58 -28.41
N SER A 191 6.62 -13.92 -27.37
CA SER A 191 6.78 -14.55 -26.06
C SER A 191 5.48 -14.58 -25.23
N VAL A 192 4.49 -13.76 -25.63
CA VAL A 192 3.16 -13.68 -24.98
C VAL A 192 2.45 -15.05 -24.99
N LYS A 193 2.20 -15.57 -23.78
CA LYS A 193 1.46 -16.80 -23.54
C LYS A 193 0.02 -16.46 -23.14
N LEU A 194 -0.94 -17.05 -23.85
CA LEU A 194 -2.36 -16.96 -23.50
C LEU A 194 -2.84 -18.31 -22.94
N LEU A 195 -3.64 -18.29 -21.88
CA LEU A 195 -4.39 -19.46 -21.42
C LEU A 195 -5.80 -19.40 -21.99
N SER A 196 -6.20 -20.39 -22.79
CA SER A 196 -7.55 -20.54 -23.33
C SER A 196 -7.90 -22.02 -23.45
N ASN A 197 -9.14 -22.41 -23.13
CA ASN A 197 -9.59 -23.82 -23.18
C ASN A 197 -8.64 -24.79 -22.45
N ARG A 198 -8.12 -24.36 -21.29
CA ARG A 198 -7.12 -25.07 -20.46
C ARG A 198 -5.79 -25.39 -21.17
N LYS A 199 -5.47 -24.72 -22.27
CA LYS A 199 -4.22 -24.87 -23.04
C LYS A 199 -3.49 -23.53 -23.11
N ILE A 200 -2.16 -23.59 -23.08
CA ILE A 200 -1.32 -22.44 -23.38
C ILE A 200 -1.20 -22.33 -24.90
N VAL A 201 -1.56 -21.18 -25.45
CA VAL A 201 -1.50 -20.88 -26.89
C VAL A 201 -0.74 -19.56 -27.13
N PRO A 202 0.03 -19.44 -28.24
CA PRO A 202 0.68 -18.19 -28.60
C PRO A 202 -0.34 -17.18 -29.13
N LEU A 203 -0.08 -15.89 -28.94
CA LEU A 203 -0.93 -14.80 -29.44
C LEU A 203 -1.22 -14.91 -30.95
N ASP A 204 -0.21 -15.23 -31.76
CA ASP A 204 -0.32 -15.36 -33.22
C ASP A 204 -1.24 -16.53 -33.65
N GLY A 205 -1.44 -17.53 -32.79
CA GLY A 205 -2.31 -18.68 -33.03
C GLY A 205 -3.69 -18.59 -32.38
N PHE A 206 -4.00 -17.49 -31.68
CA PHE A 206 -5.24 -17.35 -30.92
C PHE A 206 -6.36 -16.74 -31.76
N VAL A 207 -7.45 -17.51 -31.92
CA VAL A 207 -8.62 -17.12 -32.70
C VAL A 207 -9.75 -16.72 -31.77
N SER A 208 -10.24 -15.49 -31.90
CA SER A 208 -11.40 -14.95 -31.18
C SER A 208 -12.06 -13.84 -32.01
N LYS A 209 -13.09 -13.19 -31.45
CA LYS A 209 -13.74 -12.02 -32.07
C LYS A 209 -12.70 -10.94 -32.40
N LYS A 210 -12.76 -10.36 -33.60
CA LYS A 210 -11.79 -9.37 -34.09
C LYS A 210 -11.55 -8.20 -33.11
N GLU A 211 -12.62 -7.72 -32.49
CA GLU A 211 -12.60 -6.68 -31.45
C GLU A 211 -11.82 -7.12 -30.20
N PHE A 212 -12.03 -8.37 -29.74
CA PHE A 212 -11.28 -8.91 -28.59
C PHE A 212 -9.78 -9.00 -28.90
N ILE A 213 -9.39 -9.48 -30.08
CA ILE A 213 -7.98 -9.54 -30.50
C ILE A 213 -7.36 -8.13 -30.57
N MET A 214 -8.12 -7.13 -31.02
CA MET A 214 -7.66 -5.73 -31.04
C MET A 214 -7.44 -5.18 -29.63
N ASN A 215 -8.40 -5.39 -28.73
CA ASN A 215 -8.31 -4.95 -27.33
C ASN A 215 -7.20 -5.68 -26.58
N LEU A 216 -7.02 -6.98 -26.83
CA LEU A 216 -5.93 -7.80 -26.27
C LEU A 216 -4.56 -7.27 -26.72
N LYS A 217 -4.39 -6.90 -27.99
CA LYS A 217 -3.15 -6.29 -28.49
C LYS A 217 -2.88 -4.93 -27.84
N GLN A 218 -3.89 -4.07 -27.69
CA GLN A 218 -3.74 -2.80 -26.96
C GLN A 218 -3.39 -3.01 -25.48
N PHE A 219 -3.97 -4.01 -24.82
CA PHE A 219 -3.63 -4.37 -23.44
C PHE A 219 -2.18 -4.85 -23.32
N ILE A 220 -1.73 -5.71 -24.23
CA ILE A 220 -0.34 -6.16 -24.33
C ILE A 220 0.61 -4.97 -24.54
N GLU A 221 0.29 -4.05 -25.46
CA GLU A 221 1.04 -2.80 -25.70
C GLU A 221 1.20 -1.92 -24.45
N LEU A 222 0.25 -1.99 -23.50
CA LEU A 222 0.29 -1.23 -22.25
C LEU A 222 1.07 -1.91 -21.12
N LEU A 223 1.19 -3.25 -21.12
CA LEU A 223 1.93 -4.00 -20.10
C LEU A 223 3.45 -3.81 -20.21
N GLY A 224 3.96 -3.75 -21.45
CA GLY A 224 5.38 -3.63 -21.73
C GLY A 224 6.20 -4.92 -21.56
N PRO A 225 7.46 -4.91 -22.02
CA PRO A 225 8.22 -6.15 -22.30
C PRO A 225 8.47 -7.00 -21.05
N ASP A 226 8.89 -6.40 -19.94
CA ASP A 226 9.29 -7.10 -18.73
C ASP A 226 8.15 -7.96 -18.13
N PHE A 227 6.91 -7.48 -18.22
CA PHE A 227 5.73 -8.23 -17.79
C PHE A 227 5.37 -9.35 -18.78
N LEU A 228 5.49 -9.10 -20.09
CA LEU A 228 5.04 -10.05 -21.11
C LEU A 228 5.88 -11.32 -21.22
N GLU A 229 7.16 -11.27 -20.82
CA GLU A 229 8.00 -12.47 -20.77
C GLU A 229 7.63 -13.41 -19.61
N THR A 230 7.05 -12.87 -18.53
CA THR A 230 6.79 -13.58 -17.27
C THR A 230 5.31 -13.88 -17.02
N MET A 231 4.39 -13.15 -17.65
CA MET A 231 2.95 -13.23 -17.40
C MET A 231 2.23 -14.24 -18.32
N LEU A 232 1.25 -14.95 -17.76
CA LEU A 232 0.27 -15.76 -18.49
C LEU A 232 -1.06 -15.01 -18.54
N ILE A 233 -1.50 -14.59 -19.73
CA ILE A 233 -2.76 -13.84 -19.88
C ILE A 233 -3.91 -14.84 -20.02
N VAL A 234 -4.88 -14.80 -19.11
CA VAL A 234 -6.08 -15.65 -19.21
C VAL A 234 -7.07 -15.00 -20.17
N ALA A 235 -7.33 -15.67 -21.30
CA ALA A 235 -8.38 -15.27 -22.22
C ALA A 235 -9.73 -15.87 -21.76
N PRO A 236 -10.84 -15.13 -21.79
CA PRO A 236 -12.16 -15.68 -21.54
C PRO A 236 -12.55 -16.71 -22.60
N GLU A 237 -13.46 -17.61 -22.22
CA GLU A 237 -14.02 -18.67 -23.06
C GLU A 237 -14.98 -18.12 -24.15
#